data_AF-A0A2S7A2D0-F1
#
_entry.id   AF-A0A2S7A2D0-F1
#
_cell.length_a   1.000
_cell.length_b   1.000
_cell.length_c   1.000
_cell.angle_alpha   90.00
_cell.angle_beta   90.00
_cell.angle_gamma   90.00
#
_symmetry.space_group_name_H-M   'P 1'
#
loop_
_entity.id
_entity.type
_entity.pdbx_description
1 polymer ?
#
loop_
_entity_poly.entity_id
_entity_poly.type
_entity_poly.pdbx_seq_one_letter_code
_entity_poly.pdbx_strand_id
1 'polypeptide(L)'
;MLASLVTTTQAAELPAGMQQFDAQMERVRKQFDVPGIAVAIVKDGQVVLERGYGVREIGKPAPVQADTLFAIASNTKAFTAASLSILADEGKLSLDDKVIDHLPWFRMSDPYVSGEMRLRDLLAHRSGLSLGAGDLLFWPTTSYSTDEVVQRLSKVPLKGGFRDRYAYDNILYAVAQKVIEQVSGQTYAAFLQQRIFAPVGMRGTRFNADHLQPGDNAAVGHAKYDFTELRTVAPLTWSNNSGAGGIYSSAHDMALWMQVQLAGGVLPDGKPLFSAKRQQEMWSMITPIAIADPAVPELAAARPNFAGYGEGWSLSDYRGHRLVWHTGGWPGMVSRLTLVPEQQLGVVVLTNQEIGAAFNAVTLQVLDAFLQVPATDWTAAFAKAVSKADGDADTSWKKHQHARAVRSTPSLPLRSYAATYRDPWYGDVVIRQEGKRLRLQFSKTAQLIGTLEHWQHDSFIVRWDDRSLNADAFVNFALTPDGAVREMRMEAISPLTDFSFDFQDLVLTPVAAEQPGHT
;
A
#
# COMPACT_ATOMS: atom_id res chain seq x y z
N MET A 1 -25.22 -37.90 40.70
CA MET A 1 -23.88 -37.41 40.35
C MET A 1 -23.73 -37.55 38.84
N LEU A 2 -23.88 -36.46 38.09
CA LEU A 2 -23.58 -36.40 36.66
C LEU A 2 -22.20 -35.76 36.53
N ALA A 3 -21.22 -36.53 36.05
CA ALA A 3 -19.86 -36.07 35.83
C ALA A 3 -19.82 -35.23 34.55
N SER A 4 -19.48 -33.94 34.68
CA SER A 4 -19.10 -33.09 33.56
C SER A 4 -17.79 -33.60 32.97
N LEU A 5 -17.85 -34.10 31.74
CA LEU A 5 -16.67 -34.30 30.90
C LEU A 5 -16.14 -32.92 30.51
N VAL A 6 -15.05 -32.50 31.16
CA VAL A 6 -14.22 -31.39 30.71
C VAL A 6 -13.38 -31.94 29.56
N THR A 7 -13.80 -31.67 28.32
CA THR A 7 -12.93 -31.81 27.16
C THR A 7 -11.86 -30.73 27.23
N THR A 8 -10.66 -31.11 27.67
CA THR A 8 -9.45 -30.33 27.47
C THR A 8 -9.14 -30.32 25.98
N THR A 9 -9.37 -29.19 25.31
CA THR A 9 -8.86 -28.91 23.96
C THR A 9 -7.34 -28.90 24.05
N GLN A 10 -6.70 -29.94 23.53
CA GLN A 10 -5.25 -29.99 23.37
C GLN A 10 -4.85 -28.88 22.40
N ALA A 11 -4.02 -27.94 22.84
CA ALA A 11 -3.46 -26.93 21.94
C ALA A 11 -2.80 -27.63 20.76
N ALA A 12 -3.17 -27.26 19.53
CA ALA A 12 -2.61 -27.87 18.33
C ALA A 12 -1.08 -27.71 18.38
N GLU A 13 -0.37 -28.84 18.35
CA GLU A 13 1.08 -28.84 18.42
C GLU A 13 1.63 -28.24 17.11
N LEU A 14 2.48 -27.22 17.23
CA LEU A 14 3.09 -26.59 16.06
C LEU A 14 3.98 -27.61 15.32
N PRO A 15 4.06 -27.57 13.99
CA PRO A 15 4.94 -28.47 13.23
C PRO A 15 6.39 -28.38 13.69
N ALA A 16 7.17 -29.45 13.54
CA ALA A 16 8.57 -29.51 13.96
C ALA A 16 9.43 -28.35 13.40
N GLY A 17 9.14 -27.90 12.17
CA GLY A 17 9.78 -26.74 11.54
C GLY A 17 9.56 -25.39 12.24
N MET A 18 8.69 -25.33 13.25
CA MET A 18 8.36 -24.15 14.04
C MET A 18 8.84 -24.22 15.49
N GLN A 19 9.56 -25.27 15.91
CA GLN A 19 10.06 -25.37 17.29
C GLN A 19 11.04 -24.24 17.67
N GLN A 20 11.75 -23.67 16.69
CA GLN A 20 12.67 -22.54 16.89
C GLN A 20 12.09 -21.20 16.42
N PHE A 21 10.76 -21.09 16.30
CA PHE A 21 10.11 -19.93 15.70
C PHE A 21 10.48 -18.62 16.40
N ASP A 22 10.47 -18.57 17.74
CA ASP A 22 10.82 -17.37 18.51
C ASP A 22 12.26 -16.88 18.22
N ALA A 23 13.22 -17.81 18.14
CA ALA A 23 14.61 -17.48 17.81
C ALA A 23 14.75 -16.98 16.37
N GLN A 24 13.96 -17.53 15.44
CA GLN A 24 13.93 -17.08 14.05
C GLN A 24 13.28 -15.69 13.92
N MET A 25 12.26 -15.37 14.71
CA MET A 25 11.68 -14.02 14.73
C MET A 25 12.71 -12.98 15.20
N GLU A 26 13.48 -13.26 16.25
CA GLU A 26 14.56 -12.38 16.66
C GLU A 26 15.68 -12.26 15.62
N ARG A 27 15.95 -13.34 14.86
CA ARG A 27 16.91 -13.29 13.75
C ARG A 27 16.41 -12.41 12.61
N VAL A 28 15.16 -12.57 12.17
CA VAL A 28 14.53 -11.72 11.15
C VAL A 28 14.56 -10.27 11.60
N ARG A 29 14.14 -10.02 12.84
CA ARG A 29 14.09 -8.68 13.44
C ARG A 29 15.44 -7.97 13.38
N LYS A 30 16.52 -8.66 13.80
CA LYS A 30 17.88 -8.13 13.77
C LYS A 30 18.44 -8.01 12.35
N GLN A 31 18.14 -8.95 11.45
CA GLN A 31 18.66 -8.94 10.07
C GLN A 31 18.15 -7.75 9.26
N PHE A 32 16.92 -7.33 9.49
CA PHE A 32 16.24 -6.29 8.71
C PHE A 32 15.98 -4.99 9.49
N ASP A 33 16.62 -4.82 10.65
CA ASP A 33 16.45 -3.66 11.54
C ASP A 33 14.97 -3.37 11.88
N VAL A 34 14.14 -4.39 12.05
CA VAL A 34 12.72 -4.21 12.38
C VAL A 34 12.59 -4.00 13.89
N PRO A 35 11.92 -2.94 14.41
CA PRO A 35 11.79 -2.77 15.85
C PRO A 35 10.85 -3.78 16.49
N GLY A 36 9.74 -4.10 15.83
CA GLY A 36 8.73 -5.02 16.32
C GLY A 36 7.94 -5.73 15.22
N ILE A 37 7.52 -6.96 15.54
CA ILE A 37 6.79 -7.86 14.65
C ILE A 37 5.63 -8.48 15.43
N ALA A 38 4.43 -8.50 14.86
CA ALA A 38 3.31 -9.31 15.34
C ALA A 38 2.94 -10.38 14.32
N VAL A 39 2.69 -11.60 14.78
CA VAL A 39 2.35 -12.76 13.93
C VAL A 39 1.14 -13.48 14.50
N ALA A 40 0.20 -13.85 13.63
CA ALA A 40 -0.81 -14.85 13.95
C ALA A 40 -0.91 -15.92 12.86
N ILE A 41 -1.18 -17.16 13.28
CA ILE A 41 -1.33 -18.32 12.40
C ILE A 41 -2.63 -19.02 12.75
N VAL A 42 -3.47 -19.19 11.74
CA VAL A 42 -4.73 -19.94 11.82
C VAL A 42 -4.55 -21.26 11.08
N LYS A 43 -4.94 -22.37 11.69
CA LYS A 43 -4.98 -23.68 11.06
C LYS A 43 -6.26 -24.41 11.44
N ASP A 44 -6.97 -24.95 10.47
CA ASP A 44 -8.21 -25.72 10.66
C ASP A 44 -9.24 -24.99 11.52
N GLY A 45 -9.40 -23.68 11.25
CA GLY A 45 -10.33 -22.81 11.97
C GLY A 45 -9.88 -22.41 13.38
N GLN A 46 -8.68 -22.78 13.83
CA GLN A 46 -8.14 -22.44 15.16
C GLN A 46 -6.92 -21.53 15.06
N VAL A 47 -6.78 -20.59 16.01
CA VAL A 47 -5.54 -19.82 16.16
C VAL A 47 -4.51 -20.71 16.85
N VAL A 48 -3.45 -21.09 16.14
CA VAL A 48 -2.40 -22.00 16.64
C VAL A 48 -1.15 -21.26 17.10
N LEU A 49 -0.97 -20.01 16.67
CA LEU A 49 0.04 -19.09 17.17
C LEU A 49 -0.47 -17.65 17.08
N GLU A 50 -0.17 -16.86 18.11
CA GLU A 50 -0.46 -15.43 18.15
C GLU A 50 0.53 -14.75 19.08
N ARG A 51 1.51 -14.01 18.54
CA ARG A 51 2.64 -13.47 19.32
C ARG A 51 3.16 -12.14 18.78
N GLY A 52 3.71 -11.34 19.69
CA GLY A 52 4.47 -10.13 19.39
C GLY A 52 5.94 -10.29 19.78
N TYR A 53 6.82 -9.61 19.05
CA TYR A 53 8.27 -9.61 19.21
C TYR A 53 8.80 -8.19 19.14
N GLY A 54 9.83 -7.87 19.93
CA GLY A 54 10.44 -6.54 19.95
C GLY A 54 9.56 -5.45 20.58
N VAL A 55 9.70 -4.22 20.11
CA VAL A 55 9.11 -3.02 20.72
C VAL A 55 8.23 -2.23 19.76
N ARG A 56 7.22 -1.55 20.32
CA ARG A 56 6.30 -0.68 19.56
C ARG A 56 6.98 0.56 19.00
N GLU A 57 8.01 1.04 19.69
CA GLU A 57 8.76 2.25 19.36
C GLU A 57 10.22 2.09 19.83
N ILE A 58 11.19 2.40 18.96
CA ILE A 58 12.62 2.36 19.32
C ILE A 58 12.87 3.29 20.52
N GLY A 59 13.68 2.83 21.48
CA GLY A 59 14.05 3.59 22.67
C GLY A 59 12.99 3.59 23.77
N LYS A 60 11.81 2.99 23.56
CA LYS A 60 10.78 2.80 24.59
C LYS A 60 10.62 1.31 24.96
N PRO A 61 10.30 0.99 26.22
CA PRO A 61 10.28 -0.40 26.68
C PRO A 61 9.00 -1.17 26.31
N ALA A 62 8.00 -0.50 25.72
CA ALA A 62 6.69 -1.11 25.53
C ALA A 62 6.75 -2.19 24.42
N PRO A 63 6.44 -3.46 24.74
CA PRO A 63 6.59 -4.56 23.80
C PRO A 63 5.48 -4.55 22.75
N VAL A 64 5.76 -5.10 21.57
CA VAL A 64 4.71 -5.52 20.65
C VAL A 64 4.00 -6.72 21.26
N GLN A 65 2.67 -6.68 21.23
CA GLN A 65 1.79 -7.76 21.66
C GLN A 65 0.88 -8.18 20.50
N ALA A 66 0.16 -9.27 20.72
CA ALA A 66 -0.77 -9.83 19.75
C ALA A 66 -1.91 -8.85 19.37
N ASP A 67 -2.33 -8.01 20.31
CA ASP A 67 -3.35 -6.97 20.18
C ASP A 67 -2.78 -5.59 19.80
N THR A 68 -1.47 -5.48 19.57
CA THR A 68 -0.86 -4.22 19.12
C THR A 68 -1.38 -3.85 17.73
N LEU A 69 -1.86 -2.62 17.57
CA LEU A 69 -2.39 -2.10 16.31
C LEU A 69 -1.27 -1.62 15.39
N PHE A 70 -1.35 -2.04 14.14
CA PHE A 70 -0.51 -1.59 13.02
C PHE A 70 -1.42 -1.11 11.90
N ALA A 71 -0.96 -0.15 11.10
CA ALA A 71 -1.58 0.12 9.81
C ALA A 71 -1.43 -1.13 8.92
N ILE A 72 -2.55 -1.77 8.55
CA ILE A 72 -2.50 -2.94 7.65
C ILE A 72 -2.48 -2.52 6.18
N ALA A 73 -2.56 -1.21 5.92
CA ALA A 73 -2.52 -0.59 4.60
C ALA A 73 -3.33 -1.39 3.58
N SER A 74 -2.76 -1.74 2.44
CA SER A 74 -3.47 -2.39 1.33
C SER A 74 -4.15 -3.73 1.63
N ASN A 75 -3.93 -4.36 2.78
CA ASN A 75 -4.83 -5.44 3.24
C ASN A 75 -6.28 -4.95 3.42
N THR A 76 -6.49 -3.64 3.60
CA THR A 76 -7.80 -2.96 3.60
C THR A 76 -8.60 -3.23 2.32
N LYS A 77 -7.95 -3.44 1.18
CA LYS A 77 -8.61 -3.71 -0.11
C LYS A 77 -9.50 -4.94 -0.05
N ALA A 78 -9.11 -5.96 0.70
CA ALA A 78 -9.92 -7.14 0.96
C ALA A 78 -11.22 -6.83 1.73
N PHE A 79 -11.18 -5.85 2.65
CA PHE A 79 -12.37 -5.38 3.39
C PHE A 79 -13.29 -4.56 2.48
N THR A 80 -12.72 -3.75 1.58
CA THR A 80 -13.47 -3.02 0.55
C THR A 80 -14.19 -3.99 -0.40
N ALA A 81 -13.49 -5.03 -0.87
CA ALA A 81 -14.09 -6.07 -1.71
C ALA A 81 -15.19 -6.87 -0.99
N ALA A 82 -14.95 -7.23 0.28
CA ALA A 82 -15.97 -7.86 1.11
C ALA A 82 -17.20 -6.96 1.34
N SER A 83 -17.01 -5.65 1.49
CA SER A 83 -18.10 -4.68 1.64
C SER A 83 -19.01 -4.62 0.41
N LEU A 84 -18.42 -4.59 -0.80
CA LEU A 84 -19.17 -4.68 -2.05
C LEU A 84 -19.84 -6.05 -2.21
N SER A 85 -19.17 -7.13 -1.80
CA SER A 85 -19.74 -8.48 -1.81
C SER A 85 -20.98 -8.63 -0.91
N ILE A 86 -20.95 -8.04 0.29
CA ILE A 86 -22.11 -7.99 1.20
C ILE A 86 -23.29 -7.29 0.51
N LEU A 87 -23.05 -6.13 -0.10
CA LEU A 87 -24.09 -5.37 -0.81
C LEU A 87 -24.62 -6.12 -2.04
N ALA A 88 -23.77 -6.89 -2.71
CA ALA A 88 -24.16 -7.72 -3.84
C ALA A 88 -25.06 -8.90 -3.44
N ASP A 89 -24.74 -9.59 -2.34
CA ASP A 89 -25.60 -10.65 -1.80
C ASP A 89 -26.96 -10.12 -1.32
N GLU A 90 -27.00 -8.87 -0.85
CA GLU A 90 -28.25 -8.16 -0.52
C GLU A 90 -29.05 -7.71 -1.77
N GLY A 91 -28.53 -7.91 -2.98
CA GLY A 91 -29.17 -7.51 -4.23
C GLY A 91 -29.19 -5.99 -4.45
N LYS A 92 -28.35 -5.23 -3.74
CA LYS A 92 -28.29 -3.76 -3.86
C LYS A 92 -27.43 -3.27 -5.02
N LEU A 93 -26.50 -4.11 -5.47
CA LEU A 93 -25.65 -3.87 -6.63
C LEU A 93 -25.24 -5.21 -7.25
N SER A 94 -24.68 -5.16 -8.46
CA SER A 94 -23.89 -6.24 -9.04
C SER A 94 -22.46 -5.76 -9.26
N LEU A 95 -21.47 -6.64 -9.07
CA LEU A 95 -20.07 -6.33 -9.40
C LEU A 95 -19.87 -6.11 -10.92
N ASP A 96 -20.86 -6.50 -11.74
CA ASP A 96 -20.90 -6.23 -13.17
C ASP A 96 -21.60 -4.93 -13.56
N ASP A 97 -22.21 -4.22 -12.61
CA ASP A 97 -22.79 -2.90 -12.86
C ASP A 97 -21.70 -1.91 -13.26
N LYS A 98 -22.07 -0.93 -14.08
CA LYS A 98 -21.16 0.17 -14.42
C LYS A 98 -21.04 1.10 -13.22
N VAL A 99 -19.85 1.64 -12.99
CA VAL A 99 -19.61 2.61 -11.90
C VAL A 99 -20.57 3.79 -12.02
N ILE A 100 -20.81 4.25 -13.25
CA ILE A 100 -21.71 5.39 -13.53
C ILE A 100 -23.18 5.12 -13.21
N ASP A 101 -23.61 3.86 -13.10
CA ASP A 101 -24.99 3.53 -12.71
C ASP A 101 -25.21 3.84 -11.21
N HIS A 102 -24.14 3.79 -10.41
CA HIS A 102 -24.13 4.08 -8.98
C HIS A 102 -23.63 5.50 -8.67
N LEU A 103 -22.68 6.00 -9.46
CA LEU A 103 -22.09 7.34 -9.34
C LEU A 103 -22.17 8.08 -10.70
N PRO A 104 -23.31 8.68 -11.08
CA PRO A 104 -23.51 9.25 -12.42
C PRO A 104 -22.53 10.36 -12.83
N TRP A 105 -21.85 10.96 -11.87
CA TRP A 105 -20.82 12.01 -12.05
C TRP A 105 -19.39 11.45 -12.20
N PHE A 106 -19.17 10.16 -11.96
CA PHE A 106 -17.86 9.52 -12.08
C PHE A 106 -17.33 9.58 -13.53
N ARG A 107 -16.07 9.98 -13.70
CA ARG A 107 -15.41 10.04 -15.00
C ARG A 107 -13.95 9.61 -14.88
N MET A 108 -13.49 8.83 -15.85
CA MET A 108 -12.07 8.64 -16.18
C MET A 108 -11.68 9.61 -17.31
N SER A 109 -10.38 9.75 -17.60
CA SER A 109 -9.91 10.63 -18.67
C SER A 109 -10.34 10.20 -20.08
N ASP A 110 -10.70 8.93 -20.26
CA ASP A 110 -11.29 8.40 -21.49
C ASP A 110 -12.82 8.18 -21.34
N PRO A 111 -13.65 8.70 -22.27
CA PRO A 111 -15.11 8.53 -22.21
C PRO A 111 -15.60 7.09 -22.34
N TYR A 112 -14.93 6.24 -23.13
CA TYR A 112 -15.29 4.83 -23.26
C TYR A 112 -15.01 4.10 -21.94
N VAL A 113 -13.84 4.33 -21.35
CA VAL A 113 -13.52 3.76 -20.03
C VAL A 113 -14.50 4.25 -18.97
N SER A 114 -14.88 5.53 -18.98
CA SER A 114 -15.90 6.07 -18.08
C SER A 114 -17.25 5.34 -18.20
N GLY A 115 -17.67 5.04 -19.44
CA GLY A 115 -18.96 4.39 -19.73
C GLY A 115 -18.97 2.88 -19.53
N GLU A 116 -17.81 2.23 -19.48
CA GLU A 116 -17.69 0.75 -19.45
C GLU A 116 -16.98 0.20 -18.21
N MET A 117 -16.45 1.07 -17.34
CA MET A 117 -15.87 0.66 -16.07
C MET A 117 -16.93 0.05 -15.16
N ARG A 118 -16.68 -1.18 -14.73
CA ARG A 118 -17.54 -1.93 -13.82
C ARG A 118 -17.01 -1.87 -12.40
N LEU A 119 -17.88 -2.14 -11.42
CA LEU A 119 -17.47 -2.19 -10.02
C LEU A 119 -16.33 -3.21 -9.79
N ARG A 120 -16.35 -4.36 -10.47
CA ARG A 120 -15.23 -5.33 -10.41
C ARG A 120 -13.91 -4.80 -10.95
N ASP A 121 -13.93 -3.86 -11.91
CA ASP A 121 -12.69 -3.30 -12.48
C ASP A 121 -11.94 -2.45 -11.45
N LEU A 122 -12.68 -1.77 -10.55
CA LEU A 122 -12.11 -0.98 -9.46
C LEU A 122 -11.26 -1.83 -8.50
N LEU A 123 -11.60 -3.12 -8.38
CA LEU A 123 -10.99 -4.05 -7.43
C LEU A 123 -9.86 -4.88 -8.06
N ALA A 124 -9.68 -4.82 -9.38
CA ALA A 124 -8.87 -5.78 -10.12
C ALA A 124 -7.66 -5.18 -10.86
N HIS A 125 -7.32 -3.90 -10.64
CA HIS A 125 -6.07 -3.28 -11.15
C HIS A 125 -5.89 -3.40 -12.67
N ARG A 126 -6.95 -3.12 -13.43
CA ARG A 126 -7.00 -3.28 -14.89
C ARG A 126 -7.65 -2.10 -15.62
N SER A 127 -7.47 -0.91 -15.07
CA SER A 127 -8.18 0.31 -15.48
C SER A 127 -7.62 0.99 -16.73
N GLY A 128 -6.37 0.69 -17.10
CA GLY A 128 -5.60 1.42 -18.11
C GLY A 128 -4.72 2.53 -17.53
N LEU A 129 -4.80 2.79 -16.22
CA LEU A 129 -3.83 3.62 -15.50
C LEU A 129 -2.44 2.95 -15.49
N SER A 130 -1.39 3.76 -15.29
CA SER A 130 -0.05 3.26 -14.96
C SER A 130 0.06 2.93 -13.48
N LEU A 131 1.05 2.11 -13.11
CA LEU A 131 1.37 1.80 -11.72
C LEU A 131 1.44 3.08 -10.87
N GLY A 132 0.60 3.17 -9.85
CA GLY A 132 0.55 4.29 -8.90
C GLY A 132 -0.06 5.59 -9.43
N ALA A 133 -0.62 5.59 -10.65
CA ALA A 133 -1.09 6.83 -11.26
C ALA A 133 -2.21 7.49 -10.45
N GLY A 134 -1.99 8.75 -10.08
CA GLY A 134 -2.89 9.54 -9.25
C GLY A 134 -2.62 9.43 -7.75
N ASP A 135 -1.59 8.68 -7.31
CA ASP A 135 -1.34 8.47 -5.89
C ASP A 135 -0.95 9.77 -5.17
N LEU A 136 -0.27 10.71 -5.83
CA LEU A 136 -0.03 12.06 -5.28
C LEU A 136 -1.30 12.85 -4.89
N LEU A 137 -2.50 12.40 -5.26
CA LEU A 137 -3.76 13.00 -4.79
C LEU A 137 -4.09 12.65 -3.33
N PHE A 138 -3.53 11.57 -2.78
CA PHE A 138 -3.77 11.15 -1.39
C PHE A 138 -2.48 10.79 -0.62
N TRP A 139 -1.35 10.60 -1.31
CA TRP A 139 -0.07 10.15 -0.78
C TRP A 139 1.08 11.10 -1.12
N PRO A 140 1.84 11.61 -0.13
CA PRO A 140 1.54 11.66 1.30
C PRO A 140 0.22 12.40 1.58
N THR A 141 -0.21 12.47 2.85
CA THR A 141 -1.51 13.07 3.22
C THR A 141 -1.73 14.42 2.55
N THR A 142 -2.86 14.54 1.83
CA THR A 142 -3.23 15.77 1.12
C THR A 142 -4.43 16.44 1.76
N SER A 143 -4.69 17.68 1.35
CA SER A 143 -5.89 18.44 1.72
C SER A 143 -7.10 18.18 0.81
N TYR A 144 -7.01 17.23 -0.13
CA TYR A 144 -8.14 16.85 -0.96
C TYR A 144 -9.13 15.97 -0.20
N SER A 145 -10.43 16.20 -0.41
CA SER A 145 -11.48 15.27 -0.02
C SER A 145 -11.53 14.04 -0.93
N THR A 146 -12.17 12.96 -0.48
CA THR A 146 -12.40 11.75 -1.31
C THR A 146 -13.12 12.10 -2.63
N ASP A 147 -14.08 13.01 -2.58
CA ASP A 147 -14.82 13.45 -3.78
C ASP A 147 -13.91 14.18 -4.77
N GLU A 148 -13.01 15.05 -4.28
CA GLU A 148 -12.02 15.71 -5.14
C GLU A 148 -11.03 14.71 -5.75
N VAL A 149 -10.57 13.72 -4.98
CA VAL A 149 -9.70 12.64 -5.49
C VAL A 149 -10.41 11.89 -6.64
N VAL A 150 -11.66 11.47 -6.44
CA VAL A 150 -12.42 10.74 -7.46
C VAL A 150 -12.72 11.62 -8.67
N GLN A 151 -13.09 12.89 -8.49
CA GLN A 151 -13.36 13.79 -9.62
C GLN A 151 -12.11 14.08 -10.46
N ARG A 152 -10.94 14.12 -9.83
CA ARG A 152 -9.66 14.37 -10.50
C ARG A 152 -9.18 13.21 -11.36
N LEU A 153 -9.69 11.98 -11.15
CA LEU A 153 -9.44 10.84 -12.05
C LEU A 153 -9.79 11.13 -13.52
N SER A 154 -10.76 12.02 -13.76
CA SER A 154 -11.10 12.51 -15.12
C SER A 154 -9.94 13.18 -15.85
N LYS A 155 -8.84 13.49 -15.15
CA LYS A 155 -7.66 14.17 -15.69
C LYS A 155 -6.39 13.34 -15.57
N VAL A 156 -6.43 12.21 -14.86
CA VAL A 156 -5.27 11.30 -14.74
C VAL A 156 -5.14 10.52 -16.05
N PRO A 157 -3.99 10.56 -16.73
CA PRO A 157 -3.83 9.95 -18.05
C PRO A 157 -3.86 8.42 -17.98
N LEU A 158 -4.54 7.79 -18.94
CA LEU A 158 -4.43 6.35 -19.16
C LEU A 158 -3.23 6.06 -20.07
N LYS A 159 -2.20 5.40 -19.52
CA LYS A 159 -1.00 4.96 -20.27
C LYS A 159 -1.10 3.51 -20.74
N GLY A 160 -2.20 2.82 -20.45
CA GLY A 160 -2.47 1.46 -20.86
C GLY A 160 -3.85 1.26 -21.46
N GLY A 161 -4.07 0.09 -22.05
CA GLY A 161 -5.40 -0.31 -22.51
C GLY A 161 -6.31 -0.66 -21.33
N PHE A 162 -7.58 -0.30 -21.43
CA PHE A 162 -8.58 -0.71 -20.44
C PHE A 162 -8.78 -2.23 -20.49
N ARG A 163 -8.62 -2.91 -19.35
CA ARG A 163 -8.62 -4.37 -19.16
C ARG A 163 -7.51 -5.13 -19.91
N ASP A 164 -6.51 -4.44 -20.44
CA ASP A 164 -5.41 -5.04 -21.21
C ASP A 164 -4.38 -5.74 -20.33
N ARG A 165 -4.00 -5.13 -19.20
CA ARG A 165 -2.96 -5.62 -18.30
C ARG A 165 -3.18 -5.20 -16.86
N TYR A 166 -2.42 -5.82 -15.97
CA TYR A 166 -2.30 -5.40 -14.58
C TYR A 166 -1.48 -4.12 -14.44
N ALA A 167 -2.03 -3.15 -13.70
CA ALA A 167 -1.31 -2.00 -13.15
C ALA A 167 -1.96 -1.64 -11.81
N TYR A 168 -1.16 -1.60 -10.74
CA TYR A 168 -1.69 -1.40 -9.40
C TYR A 168 -2.11 0.06 -9.18
N ASP A 169 -3.39 0.27 -8.90
CA ASP A 169 -4.02 1.59 -8.78
C ASP A 169 -4.70 1.71 -7.41
N ASN A 170 -4.14 2.49 -6.49
CA ASN A 170 -4.78 2.71 -5.19
C ASN A 170 -6.03 3.58 -5.31
N ILE A 171 -5.99 4.57 -6.18
CA ILE A 171 -7.01 5.62 -6.30
C ILE A 171 -8.41 5.09 -6.65
N LEU A 172 -8.51 3.93 -7.31
CA LEU A 172 -9.80 3.32 -7.66
C LEU A 172 -10.55 2.76 -6.44
N TYR A 173 -9.85 2.53 -5.33
CA TYR A 173 -10.49 2.13 -4.09
C TYR A 173 -11.19 3.30 -3.39
N ALA A 174 -10.83 4.56 -3.69
CA ALA A 174 -11.63 5.72 -3.30
C ALA A 174 -12.98 5.70 -4.01
N VAL A 175 -13.01 5.30 -5.29
CA VAL A 175 -14.25 5.13 -6.06
C VAL A 175 -15.08 3.99 -5.47
N ALA A 176 -14.48 2.85 -5.17
CA ALA A 176 -15.16 1.72 -4.54
C ALA A 176 -15.75 2.11 -3.16
N GLN A 177 -15.00 2.90 -2.38
CA GLN A 177 -15.50 3.49 -1.14
C GLN A 177 -16.73 4.37 -1.39
N LYS A 178 -16.70 5.28 -2.37
CA LYS A 178 -17.86 6.13 -2.70
C LYS A 178 -19.08 5.32 -3.13
N VAL A 179 -18.88 4.21 -3.85
CA VAL A 179 -19.98 3.30 -4.22
C VAL A 179 -20.59 2.64 -2.98
N ILE A 180 -19.76 2.14 -2.05
CA ILE A 180 -20.25 1.57 -0.78
C ILE A 180 -21.07 2.61 0.00
N GLU A 181 -20.56 3.83 0.11
CA GLU A 181 -21.26 4.92 0.82
C GLU A 181 -22.61 5.24 0.17
N GLN A 182 -22.62 5.39 -1.16
CA GLN A 182 -23.81 5.71 -1.93
C GLN A 182 -24.88 4.62 -1.84
N VAL A 183 -24.51 3.35 -2.00
CA VAL A 183 -25.45 2.23 -2.04
C VAL A 183 -25.93 1.84 -0.64
N SER A 184 -25.08 1.97 0.37
CA SER A 184 -25.44 1.60 1.75
C SER A 184 -26.12 2.72 2.54
N GLY A 185 -25.92 3.99 2.14
CA GLY A 185 -26.33 5.17 2.90
C GLY A 185 -25.52 5.41 4.18
N GLN A 186 -24.41 4.69 4.37
CA GLN A 186 -23.53 4.81 5.54
C GLN A 186 -22.18 5.41 5.15
N THR A 187 -21.51 6.09 6.06
CA THR A 187 -20.08 6.39 5.86
C THR A 187 -19.29 5.08 5.80
N TYR A 188 -18.17 5.07 5.09
CA TYR A 188 -17.39 3.85 4.96
C TYR A 188 -16.89 3.32 6.32
N ALA A 189 -16.48 4.22 7.21
CA ALA A 189 -16.09 3.89 8.58
C ALA A 189 -17.25 3.20 9.36
N ALA A 190 -18.46 3.74 9.27
CA ALA A 190 -19.62 3.15 9.93
C ALA A 190 -19.99 1.79 9.33
N PHE A 191 -19.91 1.66 8.01
CA PHE A 191 -20.15 0.40 7.31
C PHE A 191 -19.17 -0.67 7.78
N LEU A 192 -17.85 -0.41 7.76
CA LEU A 192 -16.84 -1.35 8.23
C LEU A 192 -17.09 -1.77 9.69
N GLN A 193 -17.33 -0.80 10.57
CA GLN A 193 -17.56 -1.06 11.99
C GLN A 193 -18.80 -1.95 12.22
N GLN A 194 -19.93 -1.62 11.61
CA GLN A 194 -21.21 -2.29 11.85
C GLN A 194 -21.35 -3.60 11.09
N ARG A 195 -20.83 -3.64 9.86
CA ARG A 195 -21.07 -4.74 8.92
C ARG A 195 -19.96 -5.77 8.91
N ILE A 196 -18.73 -5.41 9.31
CA ILE A 196 -17.58 -6.33 9.28
C ILE A 196 -16.94 -6.46 10.67
N PHE A 197 -16.41 -5.39 11.26
CA PHE A 197 -15.59 -5.49 12.46
C PHE A 197 -16.38 -6.05 13.65
N ALA A 198 -17.56 -5.50 13.94
CA ALA A 198 -18.38 -5.99 15.05
C ALA A 198 -18.90 -7.43 14.83
N PRO A 199 -19.43 -7.81 13.66
CA PRO A 199 -19.85 -9.20 13.41
C PRO A 199 -18.71 -10.23 13.44
N VAL A 200 -17.53 -9.88 12.93
CA VAL A 200 -16.34 -10.77 12.97
C VAL A 200 -15.74 -10.83 14.38
N GLY A 201 -15.96 -9.81 15.20
CA GLY A 201 -15.41 -9.70 16.55
C GLY A 201 -14.09 -8.92 16.64
N MET A 202 -13.72 -8.18 15.59
CA MET A 202 -12.50 -7.37 15.49
C MET A 202 -12.62 -6.06 16.29
N ARG A 203 -12.67 -6.16 17.62
CA ARG A 203 -12.98 -5.04 18.52
C ARG A 203 -11.82 -4.05 18.69
N GLY A 204 -10.59 -4.48 18.44
CA GLY A 204 -9.39 -3.63 18.52
C GLY A 204 -9.20 -2.77 17.26
N THR A 205 -9.73 -3.23 16.13
CA THR A 205 -9.57 -2.60 14.82
C THR A 205 -10.14 -1.17 14.80
N ARG A 206 -9.44 -0.28 14.10
CA ARG A 206 -9.77 1.15 13.97
C ARG A 206 -9.75 1.58 12.50
N PHE A 207 -10.56 2.59 12.19
CA PHE A 207 -10.59 3.24 10.90
C PHE A 207 -9.56 4.40 10.87
N ASN A 208 -8.50 4.28 10.09
CA ASN A 208 -7.42 5.25 9.94
C ASN A 208 -6.69 5.63 11.25
N ALA A 209 -5.60 6.39 11.11
CA ALA A 209 -4.85 6.88 12.26
C ALA A 209 -5.61 7.95 13.05
N ASP A 210 -6.51 8.70 12.40
CA ASP A 210 -7.30 9.77 13.03
C ASP A 210 -8.42 9.25 13.93
N HIS A 211 -8.75 7.96 13.90
CA HIS A 211 -9.65 7.32 14.89
C HIS A 211 -8.89 6.51 15.95
N LEU A 212 -7.56 6.53 15.96
CA LEU A 212 -6.80 6.02 17.10
C LEU A 212 -7.11 6.89 18.32
N GLN A 213 -7.39 6.24 19.45
CA GLN A 213 -7.74 6.90 20.70
C GLN A 213 -6.56 6.91 21.67
N PRO A 214 -6.47 7.92 22.57
CA PRO A 214 -5.54 7.85 23.68
C PRO A 214 -5.72 6.54 24.47
N GLY A 215 -4.66 5.76 24.60
CA GLY A 215 -4.68 4.45 25.25
C GLY A 215 -4.77 3.25 24.30
N ASP A 216 -5.04 3.45 23.01
CA ASP A 216 -4.93 2.38 22.02
C ASP A 216 -3.50 1.83 22.00
N ASN A 217 -3.38 0.50 21.93
CA ASN A 217 -2.11 -0.22 21.89
C ASN A 217 -1.48 -0.14 20.48
N ALA A 218 -1.21 1.05 19.95
CA ALA A 218 -0.68 1.21 18.60
C ALA A 218 0.86 1.17 18.55
N ALA A 219 1.41 0.52 17.52
CA ALA A 219 2.81 0.63 17.16
C ALA A 219 3.10 2.02 16.56
N VAL A 220 4.35 2.48 16.67
CA VAL A 220 4.85 3.67 15.96
C VAL A 220 5.64 3.19 14.76
N GLY A 221 5.41 3.80 13.59
CA GLY A 221 6.10 3.42 12.37
C GLY A 221 7.57 3.87 12.38
N HIS A 222 8.44 3.14 11.69
CA HIS A 222 9.85 3.52 11.53
C HIS A 222 10.32 3.44 10.07
N ALA A 223 11.03 4.47 9.62
CA ALA A 223 11.61 4.56 8.29
C ALA A 223 13.12 4.83 8.39
N LYS A 224 13.90 4.35 7.42
CA LYS A 224 15.31 4.74 7.31
C LYS A 224 15.38 6.09 6.60
N TYR A 225 15.64 7.17 7.34
CA TYR A 225 15.75 8.51 6.76
C TYR A 225 16.98 8.52 5.85
N ASP A 226 16.82 9.03 4.62
CA ASP A 226 17.85 8.95 3.58
C ASP A 226 18.33 7.51 3.28
N PHE A 227 17.47 6.52 3.50
CA PHE A 227 17.82 5.09 3.46
C PHE A 227 18.93 4.66 4.44
N THR A 228 19.28 5.49 5.43
CA THR A 228 20.42 5.22 6.34
C THR A 228 19.99 4.95 7.77
N GLU A 229 19.46 5.96 8.46
CA GLU A 229 19.22 5.91 9.90
C GLU A 229 17.74 5.64 10.19
N LEU A 230 17.48 4.57 10.94
CA LEU A 230 16.12 4.20 11.34
C LEU A 230 15.58 5.15 12.41
N ARG A 231 14.48 5.84 12.10
CA ARG A 231 13.81 6.78 13.01
C ARG A 231 12.31 6.58 12.98
N THR A 232 11.63 7.11 13.99
CA THR A 232 10.16 7.12 14.03
C THR A 232 9.59 8.03 12.93
N VAL A 233 8.43 7.65 12.41
CA VAL A 233 7.62 8.49 11.53
C VAL A 233 6.30 8.82 12.21
N ALA A 234 5.81 10.03 11.97
CA ALA A 234 4.51 10.45 12.51
C ALA A 234 3.39 9.61 11.86
N PRO A 235 2.33 9.27 12.62
CA PRO A 235 1.15 8.66 12.03
C PRO A 235 0.57 9.55 10.92
N LEU A 236 0.28 8.94 9.78
CA LEU A 236 -0.38 9.60 8.65
C LEU A 236 -1.83 9.13 8.55
N THR A 237 -2.68 9.86 7.82
CA THR A 237 -4.07 9.44 7.56
C THR A 237 -4.34 9.45 6.05
N TRP A 238 -5.04 8.44 5.56
CA TRP A 238 -5.52 8.35 4.18
C TRP A 238 -7.04 8.52 4.16
N SER A 239 -7.54 9.52 4.86
CA SER A 239 -8.98 9.80 4.99
C SER A 239 -9.68 10.02 3.64
N ASN A 240 -8.94 10.45 2.62
CA ASN A 240 -9.43 10.66 1.26
C ASN A 240 -9.24 9.47 0.29
N ASN A 241 -8.65 8.36 0.74
CA ASN A 241 -8.60 7.09 0.01
C ASN A 241 -8.59 5.88 0.98
N SER A 242 -9.49 5.90 1.97
CA SER A 242 -9.46 4.92 3.07
C SER A 242 -9.79 3.51 2.61
N GLY A 243 -10.59 3.35 1.56
CA GLY A 243 -10.82 2.06 0.90
C GLY A 243 -9.56 1.37 0.40
N ALA A 244 -8.48 2.12 0.14
CA ALA A 244 -7.22 1.56 -0.33
C ALA A 244 -6.32 1.06 0.80
N GLY A 245 -6.37 1.66 2.00
CA GLY A 245 -5.40 1.36 3.05
C GLY A 245 -5.69 1.84 4.47
N GLY A 246 -6.87 2.39 4.73
CA GLY A 246 -7.17 3.09 5.97
C GLY A 246 -7.58 2.22 7.16
N ILE A 247 -7.08 1.00 7.32
CA ILE A 247 -7.39 0.17 8.50
C ILE A 247 -6.16 0.02 9.39
N TYR A 248 -6.36 0.21 10.69
CA TYR A 248 -5.44 -0.21 11.75
C TYR A 248 -6.00 -1.46 12.42
N SER A 249 -5.21 -2.53 12.48
CA SER A 249 -5.63 -3.81 13.06
C SER A 249 -4.45 -4.50 13.74
N SER A 250 -4.74 -5.55 14.50
CA SER A 250 -3.76 -6.33 15.26
C SER A 250 -3.64 -7.74 14.69
N ALA A 251 -2.61 -8.49 15.11
CA ALA A 251 -2.50 -9.90 14.72
C ALA A 251 -3.71 -10.70 15.24
N HIS A 252 -4.24 -10.34 16.41
CA HIS A 252 -5.47 -10.89 16.98
C HIS A 252 -6.68 -10.74 16.05
N ASP A 253 -7.03 -9.50 15.73
CA ASP A 253 -8.23 -9.21 14.96
C ASP A 253 -8.10 -9.75 13.53
N MET A 254 -6.90 -9.68 12.95
CA MET A 254 -6.64 -10.28 11.64
C MET A 254 -6.73 -11.81 11.66
N ALA A 255 -6.46 -12.49 12.78
CA ALA A 255 -6.68 -13.93 12.91
C ALA A 255 -8.17 -14.29 12.83
N LEU A 256 -9.04 -13.49 13.48
CA LEU A 256 -10.50 -13.64 13.36
C LEU A 256 -10.98 -13.44 11.92
N TRP A 257 -10.41 -12.43 11.23
CA TRP A 257 -10.69 -12.21 9.81
C TRP A 257 -10.26 -13.38 8.92
N MET A 258 -9.07 -13.95 9.16
CA MET A 258 -8.60 -15.14 8.44
C MET A 258 -9.50 -16.35 8.65
N GLN A 259 -10.01 -16.57 9.87
CA GLN A 259 -10.97 -17.65 10.16
C GLN A 259 -12.25 -17.50 9.32
N VAL A 260 -12.85 -16.31 9.27
CA VAL A 260 -14.07 -16.06 8.48
C VAL A 260 -13.82 -16.25 6.99
N GLN A 261 -12.69 -15.76 6.47
CA GLN A 261 -12.30 -15.94 5.06
C GLN A 261 -12.10 -17.42 4.70
N LEU A 262 -11.37 -18.18 5.53
CA LEU A 262 -11.14 -19.62 5.30
C LEU A 262 -12.44 -20.44 5.45
N ALA A 263 -13.38 -19.97 6.27
CA ALA A 263 -14.72 -20.54 6.44
C ALA A 263 -15.71 -20.13 5.34
N GLY A 264 -15.27 -19.47 4.26
CA GLY A 264 -16.13 -19.09 3.15
C GLY A 264 -17.10 -17.96 3.45
N GLY A 265 -16.76 -17.09 4.39
CA GLY A 265 -17.59 -15.97 4.84
C GLY A 265 -18.49 -16.28 6.02
N VAL A 266 -18.42 -17.48 6.61
CA VAL A 266 -19.24 -17.85 7.78
C VAL A 266 -18.68 -17.23 9.05
N LEU A 267 -19.53 -16.50 9.78
CA LEU A 267 -19.22 -15.87 11.07
C LEU A 267 -19.17 -16.90 12.21
N PRO A 268 -18.59 -16.56 13.37
CA PRO A 268 -18.57 -17.44 14.54
C PRO A 268 -19.95 -17.90 15.03
N ASP A 269 -21.01 -17.11 14.77
CA ASP A 269 -22.39 -17.46 15.13
C ASP A 269 -23.10 -18.32 14.06
N GLY A 270 -22.39 -18.74 13.01
CA GLY A 270 -22.89 -19.56 11.91
C GLY A 270 -23.61 -18.79 10.80
N LYS A 271 -23.81 -17.47 10.93
CA LYS A 271 -24.43 -16.67 9.86
C LYS A 271 -23.40 -16.30 8.78
N PRO A 272 -23.81 -16.18 7.50
CA PRO A 272 -22.92 -15.68 6.47
C PRO A 272 -22.70 -14.17 6.64
N LEU A 273 -21.44 -13.74 6.68
CA LEU A 273 -21.06 -12.35 6.42
C LEU A 273 -21.29 -12.02 4.95
N PHE A 274 -20.77 -12.88 4.07
CA PHE A 274 -21.04 -12.92 2.64
C PHE A 274 -21.15 -14.40 2.22
N SER A 275 -21.73 -14.67 1.06
CA SER A 275 -21.99 -16.01 0.57
C SER A 275 -20.73 -16.71 0.09
N ALA A 276 -20.72 -18.05 0.14
CA ALA A 276 -19.65 -18.86 -0.43
C ALA A 276 -19.43 -18.57 -1.93
N LYS A 277 -20.49 -18.19 -2.65
CA LYS A 277 -20.40 -17.74 -4.04
C LYS A 277 -19.61 -16.44 -4.16
N ARG A 278 -19.84 -15.44 -3.30
CA ARG A 278 -19.02 -14.21 -3.28
C ARG A 278 -17.59 -14.50 -2.92
N GLN A 279 -17.34 -15.38 -1.93
CA GLN A 279 -15.97 -15.78 -1.59
C GLN A 279 -15.21 -16.31 -2.81
N GLN A 280 -15.84 -17.23 -3.56
CA GLN A 280 -15.24 -17.82 -4.76
C GLN A 280 -14.95 -16.76 -5.84
N GLU A 281 -15.87 -15.82 -6.04
CA GLU A 281 -15.68 -14.74 -7.02
C GLU A 281 -14.59 -13.75 -6.60
N MET A 282 -14.52 -13.35 -5.32
CA MET A 282 -13.45 -12.49 -4.82
C MET A 282 -12.07 -13.09 -5.07
N TRP A 283 -11.96 -14.42 -4.99
CA TRP A 283 -10.70 -15.15 -5.18
C TRP A 283 -10.51 -15.69 -6.60
N SER A 284 -11.40 -15.38 -7.54
CA SER A 284 -11.23 -15.76 -8.93
C SER A 284 -10.23 -14.84 -9.63
N MET A 285 -9.40 -15.38 -10.51
CA MET A 285 -8.45 -14.56 -11.26
C MET A 285 -9.18 -13.70 -12.28
N ILE A 286 -9.11 -12.38 -12.10
CA ILE A 286 -9.70 -11.38 -12.98
C ILE A 286 -8.62 -10.78 -13.89
N THR A 287 -7.43 -10.55 -13.35
CA THR A 287 -6.31 -9.91 -14.05
C THR A 287 -5.06 -10.77 -13.92
N PRO A 288 -4.59 -11.43 -14.99
CA PRO A 288 -3.32 -12.16 -14.99
C PRO A 288 -2.13 -11.22 -14.77
N ILE A 289 -1.11 -11.71 -14.06
CA ILE A 289 0.13 -10.97 -13.80
C ILE A 289 1.31 -11.78 -14.36
N ALA A 290 2.20 -11.10 -15.07
CA ALA A 290 3.45 -11.72 -15.54
C ALA A 290 4.36 -12.08 -14.37
N ILE A 291 4.90 -13.29 -14.38
CA ILE A 291 5.80 -13.78 -13.33
C ILE A 291 7.23 -13.33 -13.66
N ALA A 292 7.76 -12.43 -12.83
CA ALA A 292 9.15 -12.01 -12.93
C ALA A 292 10.13 -13.13 -12.53
N ASP A 293 11.36 -13.00 -13.01
CA ASP A 293 12.46 -13.83 -12.52
C ASP A 293 12.77 -13.47 -11.05
N PRO A 294 13.20 -14.44 -10.23
CA PRO A 294 13.55 -14.19 -8.84
C PRO A 294 14.73 -13.21 -8.77
N ALA A 295 14.66 -12.25 -7.84
CA ALA A 295 15.69 -11.22 -7.69
C ALA A 295 17.09 -11.79 -7.41
N VAL A 296 17.15 -12.94 -6.73
CA VAL A 296 18.36 -13.73 -6.47
C VAL A 296 18.03 -15.24 -6.59
N PRO A 297 19.00 -16.11 -6.93
CA PRO A 297 18.76 -17.55 -7.11
C PRO A 297 18.14 -18.25 -5.89
N GLU A 298 18.43 -17.78 -4.68
CA GLU A 298 17.91 -18.34 -3.43
C GLU A 298 16.39 -18.18 -3.28
N LEU A 299 15.78 -17.26 -4.04
CA LEU A 299 14.33 -17.07 -4.07
C LEU A 299 13.64 -17.92 -5.14
N ALA A 300 14.37 -18.75 -5.91
CA ALA A 300 13.79 -19.56 -6.98
C ALA A 300 12.69 -20.51 -6.49
N ALA A 301 12.82 -21.06 -5.27
CA ALA A 301 11.82 -21.95 -4.68
C ALA A 301 10.50 -21.23 -4.31
N ALA A 302 10.51 -19.89 -4.23
CA ALA A 302 9.32 -19.08 -4.00
C ALA A 302 8.65 -18.58 -5.31
N ARG A 303 9.24 -18.87 -6.47
CA ARG A 303 8.67 -18.47 -7.75
C ARG A 303 7.36 -19.24 -8.00
N PRO A 304 6.23 -18.54 -8.23
CA PRO A 304 4.97 -19.21 -8.51
C PRO A 304 4.92 -19.75 -9.94
N ASN A 305 4.03 -20.71 -10.18
CA ASN A 305 3.65 -21.19 -11.50
C ASN A 305 2.61 -20.28 -12.17
N PHE A 306 1.77 -19.61 -11.38
CA PHE A 306 0.87 -18.56 -11.86
C PHE A 306 0.83 -17.35 -10.94
N ALA A 307 0.52 -16.17 -11.50
CA ALA A 307 0.22 -14.98 -10.72
C ALA A 307 -0.96 -14.23 -11.34
N GLY A 308 -1.78 -13.62 -10.51
CA GLY A 308 -2.91 -12.81 -10.92
C GLY A 308 -3.53 -12.07 -9.76
N TYR A 309 -4.60 -11.35 -10.05
CA TYR A 309 -5.34 -10.56 -9.08
C TYR A 309 -6.85 -10.82 -9.23
N GLY A 310 -7.54 -10.95 -8.09
CA GLY A 310 -8.99 -11.07 -7.98
C GLY A 310 -9.62 -9.76 -7.51
N GLU A 311 -10.70 -9.83 -6.75
CA GLU A 311 -11.35 -8.65 -6.18
C GLU A 311 -10.66 -8.28 -4.85
N GLY A 312 -9.65 -7.41 -4.90
CA GLY A 312 -8.90 -7.00 -3.70
C GLY A 312 -7.90 -8.02 -3.16
N TRP A 313 -7.58 -9.07 -3.93
CA TRP A 313 -6.70 -10.16 -3.51
C TRP A 313 -5.67 -10.50 -4.58
N SER A 314 -4.40 -10.65 -4.19
CA SER A 314 -3.39 -11.32 -5.01
C SER A 314 -3.62 -12.83 -4.98
N LEU A 315 -3.41 -13.45 -6.14
CA LEU A 315 -3.58 -14.88 -6.37
C LEU A 315 -2.31 -15.44 -6.99
N SER A 316 -1.76 -16.48 -6.39
CA SER A 316 -0.60 -17.20 -6.92
C SER A 316 -0.59 -18.62 -6.38
N ASP A 317 0.48 -19.38 -6.61
CA ASP A 317 0.77 -20.58 -5.84
C ASP A 317 2.12 -20.49 -5.14
N TYR A 318 2.31 -21.35 -4.16
CA TYR A 318 3.60 -21.63 -3.55
C TYR A 318 3.78 -23.15 -3.50
N ARG A 319 4.73 -23.64 -4.30
CA ARG A 319 5.00 -25.07 -4.48
C ARG A 319 3.73 -25.87 -4.83
N GLY A 320 2.89 -25.32 -5.73
CA GLY A 320 1.66 -25.96 -6.19
C GLY A 320 0.44 -25.78 -5.27
N HIS A 321 0.60 -25.16 -4.10
CA HIS A 321 -0.53 -24.81 -3.23
C HIS A 321 -1.02 -23.41 -3.53
N ARG A 322 -2.32 -23.24 -3.78
CA ARG A 322 -2.92 -21.94 -4.07
C ARG A 322 -2.74 -21.00 -2.87
N LEU A 323 -2.29 -19.79 -3.16
CA LEU A 323 -2.22 -18.68 -2.23
C LEU A 323 -3.28 -17.64 -2.58
N VAL A 324 -3.97 -17.16 -1.54
CA VAL A 324 -4.78 -15.94 -1.58
C VAL A 324 -4.20 -14.96 -0.57
N TRP A 325 -3.68 -13.83 -1.02
CA TRP A 325 -2.86 -12.99 -0.16
C TRP A 325 -2.92 -11.53 -0.54
N HIS A 326 -2.45 -10.67 0.35
CA HIS A 326 -2.20 -9.27 0.05
C HIS A 326 -1.07 -8.74 0.96
N THR A 327 -0.33 -7.74 0.50
CA THR A 327 0.64 -6.99 1.30
C THR A 327 0.15 -5.57 1.57
N GLY A 328 0.66 -4.91 2.59
CA GLY A 328 0.34 -3.53 2.89
C GLY A 328 1.62 -2.73 3.08
N GLY A 329 1.68 -1.55 2.45
CA GLY A 329 2.71 -0.54 2.69
C GLY A 329 2.10 0.71 3.31
N TRP A 330 2.64 1.13 4.44
CA TRP A 330 2.30 2.35 5.15
C TRP A 330 3.60 3.04 5.56
N PRO A 331 3.62 4.36 5.77
CA PRO A 331 4.75 5.07 6.33
C PRO A 331 5.17 4.42 7.64
N GLY A 332 6.36 3.86 7.64
CA GLY A 332 6.93 3.19 8.80
C GLY A 332 6.34 1.83 9.16
N MET A 333 5.40 1.26 8.40
CA MET A 333 4.81 -0.05 8.72
C MET A 333 4.50 -0.85 7.47
N VAL A 334 4.73 -2.15 7.50
CA VAL A 334 4.31 -3.04 6.42
C VAL A 334 3.63 -4.29 6.98
N SER A 335 2.81 -4.92 6.15
CA SER A 335 2.01 -6.06 6.56
C SER A 335 1.84 -7.07 5.43
N ARG A 336 1.57 -8.32 5.79
CA ARG A 336 1.18 -9.36 4.85
C ARG A 336 0.17 -10.29 5.50
N LEU A 337 -0.91 -10.57 4.78
CA LEU A 337 -1.83 -11.67 5.05
C LEU A 337 -1.72 -12.68 3.91
N THR A 338 -1.62 -13.97 4.23
CA THR A 338 -1.57 -15.07 3.26
C THR A 338 -2.45 -16.22 3.73
N LEU A 339 -3.34 -16.69 2.86
CA LEU A 339 -4.21 -17.84 3.06
C LEU A 339 -3.81 -18.97 2.10
N VAL A 340 -3.91 -20.22 2.56
CA VAL A 340 -3.78 -21.45 1.78
C VAL A 340 -5.08 -22.24 1.94
N PRO A 341 -6.11 -21.99 1.10
CA PRO A 341 -7.46 -22.49 1.33
C PRO A 341 -7.55 -24.01 1.45
N GLU A 342 -6.82 -24.75 0.59
CA GLU A 342 -6.81 -26.21 0.56
C GLU A 342 -6.18 -26.82 1.81
N GLN A 343 -5.41 -26.03 2.55
CA GLN A 343 -4.75 -26.43 3.80
C GLN A 343 -5.43 -25.83 5.03
N GLN A 344 -6.51 -25.04 4.85
CA GLN A 344 -7.16 -24.30 5.93
C GLN A 344 -6.16 -23.52 6.79
N LEU A 345 -5.15 -22.94 6.15
CA LEU A 345 -4.04 -22.23 6.78
C LEU A 345 -4.13 -20.73 6.47
N GLY A 346 -3.93 -19.90 7.48
CA GLY A 346 -3.82 -18.45 7.36
C GLY A 346 -2.62 -17.95 8.16
N VAL A 347 -1.89 -16.98 7.62
CA VAL A 347 -0.75 -16.33 8.27
C VAL A 347 -0.89 -14.82 8.08
N VAL A 348 -0.78 -14.08 9.18
CA VAL A 348 -0.64 -12.62 9.14
C VAL A 348 0.65 -12.22 9.84
N VAL A 349 1.41 -11.31 9.23
CA VAL A 349 2.63 -10.73 9.78
C VAL A 349 2.54 -9.21 9.64
N LEU A 350 2.68 -8.50 10.75
CA LEU A 350 2.63 -7.04 10.84
C LEU A 350 3.97 -6.54 11.39
N THR A 351 4.57 -5.53 10.75
CA THR A 351 5.84 -4.95 11.20
C THR A 351 5.76 -3.43 11.25
N ASN A 352 6.51 -2.82 12.16
CA ASN A 352 6.61 -1.37 12.30
C ASN A 352 7.92 -0.80 11.70
N GLN A 353 8.33 -1.33 10.55
CA GLN A 353 9.38 -0.74 9.73
C GLN A 353 9.13 -1.03 8.23
N GLU A 354 9.53 -0.12 7.34
CA GLU A 354 9.35 -0.19 5.87
C GLU A 354 10.22 -1.25 5.16
N ILE A 355 10.15 -2.52 5.56
CA ILE A 355 10.87 -3.62 4.89
C ILE A 355 9.97 -4.83 4.64
N GLY A 356 9.67 -5.08 3.37
CA GLY A 356 8.87 -6.25 2.99
C GLY A 356 9.59 -7.59 3.19
N ALA A 357 10.93 -7.58 3.20
CA ALA A 357 11.76 -8.77 3.39
C ALA A 357 11.42 -9.52 4.69
N ALA A 358 11.12 -8.79 5.78
CA ALA A 358 10.84 -9.39 7.07
C ALA A 358 9.55 -10.21 7.06
N PHE A 359 8.41 -9.60 6.65
CA PHE A 359 7.16 -10.36 6.61
C PHE A 359 7.21 -11.50 5.59
N ASN A 360 7.98 -11.36 4.51
CA ASN A 360 8.12 -12.41 3.51
C ASN A 360 8.90 -13.61 4.06
N ALA A 361 10.01 -13.35 4.76
CA ALA A 361 10.81 -14.40 5.38
C ALA A 361 10.00 -15.19 6.41
N VAL A 362 9.27 -14.49 7.29
CA VAL A 362 8.39 -15.11 8.29
C VAL A 362 7.30 -15.93 7.62
N THR A 363 6.60 -15.34 6.64
CA THR A 363 5.48 -16.02 5.97
C THR A 363 5.94 -17.30 5.28
N LEU A 364 7.01 -17.25 4.48
CA LEU A 364 7.49 -18.43 3.74
C LEU A 364 8.06 -19.51 4.66
N GLN A 365 8.66 -19.13 5.79
CA GLN A 365 9.08 -20.10 6.81
C GLN A 365 7.87 -20.84 7.42
N VAL A 366 6.78 -20.12 7.72
CA VAL A 366 5.55 -20.74 8.22
C VAL A 366 4.96 -21.67 7.13
N LEU A 367 4.90 -21.21 5.88
CA LEU A 367 4.42 -22.06 4.78
C LEU A 367 5.27 -23.31 4.62
N ASP A 368 6.60 -23.22 4.68
CA ASP A 368 7.48 -24.39 4.59
C ASP A 368 7.16 -25.43 5.68
N ALA A 369 6.97 -24.97 6.92
CA ALA A 369 6.71 -25.84 8.06
C ALA A 369 5.33 -26.53 7.97
N PHE A 370 4.27 -25.80 7.61
CA PHE A 370 2.92 -26.36 7.53
C PHE A 370 2.67 -27.19 6.27
N LEU A 371 3.34 -26.87 5.15
CA LEU A 371 3.26 -27.65 3.92
C LEU A 371 4.22 -28.86 3.92
N GLN A 372 5.04 -29.02 4.98
CA GLN A 372 6.00 -30.12 5.14
C GLN A 372 6.99 -30.24 3.97
N VAL A 373 7.41 -29.09 3.45
CA VAL A 373 8.38 -29.00 2.36
C VAL A 373 9.79 -28.71 2.90
N PRO A 374 10.87 -28.96 2.14
CA PRO A 374 12.23 -28.66 2.60
C PRO A 374 12.39 -27.21 3.04
N ALA A 375 12.89 -27.04 4.27
CA ALA A 375 13.13 -25.74 4.87
C ALA A 375 14.17 -24.95 4.07
N THR A 376 13.86 -23.69 3.79
CA THR A 376 14.77 -22.74 3.15
C THR A 376 15.15 -21.64 4.15
N ASP A 377 16.39 -21.17 4.13
CA ASP A 377 16.78 -19.98 4.90
C ASP A 377 16.27 -18.70 4.21
N TRP A 378 14.97 -18.44 4.36
CA TRP A 378 14.32 -17.28 3.76
C TRP A 378 14.87 -15.96 4.27
N THR A 379 15.33 -15.90 5.52
CA THR A 379 15.95 -14.68 6.07
C THR A 379 17.23 -14.34 5.30
N ALA A 380 18.10 -15.31 5.06
CA ALA A 380 19.32 -15.10 4.27
C ALA A 380 19.00 -14.81 2.79
N ALA A 381 18.02 -15.49 2.21
CA ALA A 381 17.61 -15.27 0.82
C ALA A 381 17.09 -13.83 0.59
N PHE A 382 16.21 -13.35 1.47
CA PHE A 382 15.71 -11.97 1.38
C PHE A 382 16.78 -10.93 1.75
N ALA A 383 17.70 -11.22 2.68
CA ALA A 383 18.82 -10.33 2.96
C ALA A 383 19.72 -10.12 1.72
N LYS A 384 19.98 -11.18 0.95
CA LYS A 384 20.69 -11.09 -0.33
C LYS A 384 19.92 -10.26 -1.36
N ALA A 385 18.59 -10.44 -1.44
CA ALA A 385 17.75 -9.65 -2.34
C ALA A 385 17.75 -8.16 -2.00
N VAL A 386 17.66 -7.81 -0.71
CA VAL A 386 17.78 -6.42 -0.23
C VAL A 386 19.15 -5.84 -0.57
N SER A 387 20.24 -6.54 -0.23
CA SER A 387 21.59 -6.08 -0.55
C SER A 387 21.82 -5.89 -2.06
N LYS A 388 21.23 -6.75 -2.90
CA LYS A 388 21.27 -6.57 -4.35
C LYS A 388 20.53 -5.30 -4.78
N ALA A 389 19.32 -5.06 -4.26
CA ALA A 389 18.54 -3.87 -4.58
C ALA A 389 19.27 -2.57 -4.18
N ASP A 390 19.90 -2.56 -3.01
CA ASP A 390 20.74 -1.44 -2.56
C ASP A 390 21.92 -1.21 -3.52
N GLY A 391 22.61 -2.28 -3.93
CA GLY A 391 23.71 -2.22 -4.90
C GLY A 391 23.28 -1.75 -6.29
N ASP A 392 22.10 -2.15 -6.75
CA ASP A 392 21.51 -1.70 -8.02
C ASP A 392 21.17 -0.20 -7.95
N ALA A 393 20.63 0.28 -6.82
CA ALA A 393 20.33 1.69 -6.58
C ALA A 393 21.61 2.55 -6.57
N ASP A 394 22.64 2.12 -5.86
CA ASP A 394 23.96 2.76 -5.86
C ASP A 394 24.55 2.83 -7.27
N THR A 395 24.42 1.76 -8.05
CA THR A 395 24.90 1.70 -9.43
C THR A 395 24.13 2.68 -10.33
N SER A 396 22.81 2.75 -10.17
CA SER A 396 21.96 3.71 -10.87
C SER A 396 22.38 5.15 -10.56
N TRP A 397 22.57 5.48 -9.29
CA TRP A 397 22.99 6.82 -8.86
C TRP A 397 24.38 7.19 -9.39
N LYS A 398 25.35 6.28 -9.34
CA LYS A 398 26.68 6.48 -9.94
C LYS A 398 26.60 6.74 -11.43
N LYS A 399 25.72 6.04 -12.16
CA LYS A 399 25.49 6.29 -13.60
C LYS A 399 25.03 7.72 -13.86
N HIS A 400 24.08 8.24 -13.06
CA HIS A 400 23.67 9.64 -13.15
C HIS A 400 24.83 10.60 -12.87
N GLN A 401 25.61 10.36 -11.81
CA GLN A 401 26.79 11.19 -11.48
C GLN A 401 27.85 11.20 -12.59
N HIS A 402 28.16 10.04 -13.19
CA HIS A 402 29.14 9.94 -14.27
C HIS A 402 28.70 10.65 -15.54
N ALA A 403 27.40 10.63 -15.85
CA ALA A 403 26.84 11.35 -16.98
C ALA A 403 26.69 12.87 -16.72
N ARG A 404 26.96 13.33 -15.48
CA ARG A 404 26.65 14.69 -15.06
C ARG A 404 27.58 15.73 -15.67
N ALA A 405 27.01 16.80 -16.23
CA ALA A 405 27.75 18.00 -16.61
C ALA A 405 27.99 18.92 -15.39
N VAL A 406 28.91 18.54 -14.49
CA VAL A 406 29.15 19.19 -13.17
C VAL A 406 29.42 20.70 -13.26
N ARG A 407 30.07 21.17 -14.34
CA ARG A 407 30.40 22.59 -14.54
C ARG A 407 29.31 23.39 -15.26
N SER A 408 28.22 22.75 -15.64
CA SER A 408 27.09 23.46 -16.23
C SER A 408 26.47 24.41 -15.22
N THR A 409 25.73 25.40 -15.72
CA THR A 409 24.95 26.33 -14.91
C THR A 409 23.52 26.35 -15.45
N PRO A 410 22.53 26.79 -14.66
CA PRO A 410 21.18 27.05 -15.17
C PRO A 410 21.22 28.02 -16.34
N SER A 411 20.43 27.77 -17.39
CA SER A 411 20.35 28.66 -18.55
C SER A 411 19.73 30.02 -18.18
N LEU A 412 18.91 30.05 -17.13
CA LEU A 412 18.24 31.26 -16.64
C LEU A 412 18.73 31.64 -15.22
N PRO A 413 18.61 32.93 -14.82
CA PRO A 413 18.71 33.30 -13.41
C PRO A 413 17.68 32.53 -12.56
N LEU A 414 18.03 32.15 -11.33
CA LEU A 414 17.15 31.32 -10.46
C LEU A 414 15.72 31.86 -10.32
N ARG A 415 15.56 33.19 -10.24
CA ARG A 415 14.24 33.85 -10.16
C ARG A 415 13.31 33.49 -11.31
N SER A 416 13.84 33.14 -12.47
CA SER A 416 13.05 32.82 -13.66
C SER A 416 12.44 31.42 -13.60
N TYR A 417 12.88 30.56 -12.69
CA TYR A 417 12.21 29.28 -12.37
C TYR A 417 11.23 29.41 -11.20
N ALA A 418 11.19 30.57 -10.52
CA ALA A 418 10.26 30.81 -9.42
C ALA A 418 8.89 31.23 -9.98
N ALA A 419 7.96 30.28 -10.02
CA ALA A 419 6.61 30.47 -10.51
C ALA A 419 5.64 29.48 -9.83
N THR A 420 4.34 29.67 -10.06
CA THR A 420 3.37 28.60 -9.83
C THR A 420 3.26 27.77 -11.10
N TYR A 421 3.39 26.46 -10.96
CA TYR A 421 3.19 25.49 -12.03
C TYR A 421 1.94 24.68 -11.73
N ARG A 422 1.14 24.37 -12.75
CA ARG A 422 -0.09 23.61 -12.60
C ARG A 422 -0.04 22.33 -13.42
N ASP A 423 -0.32 21.23 -12.74
CA ASP A 423 -0.63 19.94 -13.35
C ASP A 423 -2.15 19.78 -13.45
N PRO A 424 -2.69 19.22 -14.55
CA PRO A 424 -4.13 19.08 -14.74
C PRO A 424 -4.83 18.29 -13.63
N TRP A 425 -4.23 17.19 -13.15
CA TRP A 425 -4.85 16.29 -12.19
C TRP A 425 -4.43 16.58 -10.76
N TYR A 426 -3.14 16.82 -10.49
CA TYR A 426 -2.63 17.12 -9.15
C TYR A 426 -3.01 18.52 -8.68
N GLY A 427 -2.86 19.55 -9.53
CA GLY A 427 -3.02 20.96 -9.15
C GLY A 427 -1.69 21.72 -9.08
N ASP A 428 -1.58 22.67 -8.15
CA ASP A 428 -0.47 23.63 -8.15
C ASP A 428 0.77 23.12 -7.40
N VAL A 429 1.93 23.35 -7.99
CA VAL A 429 3.26 23.22 -7.39
C VAL A 429 3.93 24.59 -7.50
N VAL A 430 4.32 25.16 -6.36
CA VAL A 430 4.86 26.52 -6.27
C VAL A 430 6.36 26.46 -6.05
N ILE A 431 7.11 27.20 -6.87
CA ILE A 431 8.54 27.44 -6.66
C ILE A 431 8.73 28.90 -6.25
N ARG A 432 9.36 29.11 -5.08
CA ARG A 432 9.70 30.43 -4.57
C ARG A 432 11.20 30.58 -4.47
N GLN A 433 11.70 31.80 -4.72
CA GLN A 433 13.09 32.12 -4.42
C GLN A 433 13.20 32.63 -2.98
N GLU A 434 14.00 31.93 -2.17
CA GLU A 434 14.34 32.31 -0.80
C GLU A 434 15.84 32.59 -0.73
N GLY A 435 16.20 33.87 -0.79
CA GLY A 435 17.59 34.32 -0.88
C GLY A 435 18.28 33.77 -2.14
N LYS A 436 19.25 32.88 -1.96
CA LYS A 436 20.03 32.25 -3.05
C LYS A 436 19.54 30.85 -3.44
N ARG A 437 18.42 30.40 -2.87
CA ARG A 437 17.88 29.05 -3.09
C ARG A 437 16.48 29.12 -3.68
N LEU A 438 16.06 28.04 -4.34
CA LEU A 438 14.68 27.83 -4.74
C LEU A 438 14.04 26.81 -3.81
N ARG A 439 12.78 27.05 -3.45
CA ARG A 439 11.96 26.19 -2.60
C ARG A 439 10.76 25.74 -3.40
N LEU A 440 10.60 24.43 -3.56
CA LEU A 440 9.48 23.81 -4.24
C LEU A 440 8.48 23.32 -3.19
N GLN A 441 7.20 23.59 -3.42
CA GLN A 441 6.11 23.15 -2.55
C GLN A 441 4.90 22.68 -3.36
N PHE A 442 4.45 21.47 -3.09
CA PHE A 442 3.19 20.92 -3.57
C PHE A 442 2.04 21.54 -2.77
N SER A 443 1.13 22.27 -3.44
CA SER A 443 0.15 23.14 -2.76
C SER A 443 -0.86 22.40 -1.87
N LYS A 444 -1.06 21.11 -2.13
CA LYS A 444 -2.05 20.27 -1.44
C LYS A 444 -1.44 19.25 -0.51
N THR A 445 -0.11 19.15 -0.45
CA THR A 445 0.62 18.10 0.26
C THR A 445 1.71 18.74 1.13
N ALA A 446 1.45 18.86 2.43
CA ALA A 446 2.31 19.64 3.35
C ALA A 446 3.75 19.08 3.45
N GLN A 447 3.92 17.76 3.37
CA GLN A 447 5.23 17.10 3.46
C GLN A 447 6.08 17.25 2.19
N LEU A 448 5.46 17.51 1.03
CA LEU A 448 6.16 17.71 -0.23
C LEU A 448 6.59 19.16 -0.38
N ILE A 449 7.51 19.55 0.51
CA ILE A 449 8.24 20.81 0.47
C ILE A 449 9.74 20.52 0.56
N GLY A 450 10.51 21.19 -0.29
CA GLY A 450 11.93 20.91 -0.40
C GLY A 450 12.74 22.01 -1.05
N THR A 451 14.06 21.87 -0.95
CA THR A 451 15.02 22.79 -1.54
C THR A 451 15.49 22.26 -2.89
N LEU A 452 15.48 23.09 -3.93
CA LEU A 452 16.07 22.73 -5.22
C LEU A 452 17.58 22.96 -5.20
N GLU A 453 18.32 21.89 -5.47
CA GLU A 453 19.76 21.90 -5.68
C GLU A 453 20.04 21.79 -7.17
N HIS A 454 20.92 22.65 -7.71
CA HIS A 454 21.28 22.57 -9.12
C HIS A 454 21.97 21.23 -9.41
N TRP A 455 21.47 20.52 -10.41
CA TRP A 455 22.04 19.28 -10.89
C TRP A 455 22.90 19.54 -12.13
N GLN A 456 22.28 19.90 -13.24
CA GLN A 456 22.99 20.29 -14.46
C GLN A 456 22.06 21.01 -15.42
N HIS A 457 22.58 21.95 -16.22
CA HIS A 457 21.76 22.72 -17.17
C HIS A 457 20.50 23.24 -16.47
N ASP A 458 19.32 22.99 -17.06
CA ASP A 458 18.00 23.34 -16.53
C ASP A 458 17.37 22.20 -15.70
N SER A 459 18.20 21.33 -15.12
CA SER A 459 17.81 20.26 -14.20
C SER A 459 18.28 20.55 -12.77
N PHE A 460 17.40 20.27 -11.82
CA PHE A 460 17.62 20.37 -10.38
C PHE A 460 17.29 19.04 -9.72
N ILE A 461 17.65 18.89 -8.44
CA ILE A 461 17.11 17.87 -7.56
C ILE A 461 16.34 18.59 -6.46
N VAL A 462 15.09 18.19 -6.22
CA VAL A 462 14.40 18.57 -4.99
C VAL A 462 14.85 17.66 -3.86
N ARG A 463 15.41 18.27 -2.82
CA ARG A 463 15.68 17.64 -1.52
C ARG A 463 14.53 17.96 -0.59
N TRP A 464 13.70 16.97 -0.30
CA TRP A 464 12.58 17.14 0.63
C TRP A 464 13.07 17.42 2.04
N ASP A 465 12.35 18.26 2.79
CA ASP A 465 12.68 18.55 4.19
C ASP A 465 12.42 17.32 5.08
N ASP A 466 11.34 16.60 4.79
CA ASP A 466 11.03 15.32 5.41
C ASP A 466 11.87 14.21 4.75
N ARG A 467 12.96 13.82 5.42
CA ARG A 467 13.86 12.78 4.91
C ARG A 467 13.32 11.36 5.07
N SER A 468 12.17 11.18 5.73
CA SER A 468 11.52 9.87 5.79
C SER A 468 10.86 9.50 4.46
N LEU A 469 10.58 10.47 3.59
CA LEU A 469 9.90 10.24 2.31
C LEU A 469 10.75 9.42 1.35
N ASN A 470 12.10 9.49 1.46
CA ASN A 470 13.01 8.73 0.61
C ASN A 470 12.73 8.89 -0.90
N ALA A 471 12.24 10.08 -1.29
CA ALA A 471 11.66 10.32 -2.60
C ALA A 471 12.23 11.53 -3.33
N ASP A 472 13.50 11.90 -3.05
CA ASP A 472 14.15 12.99 -3.78
C ASP A 472 14.00 12.78 -5.30
N ALA A 473 13.77 13.86 -6.03
CA ALA A 473 13.41 13.78 -7.44
C ALA A 473 14.20 14.78 -8.27
N PHE A 474 14.57 14.38 -9.48
CA PHE A 474 14.96 15.30 -10.54
C PHE A 474 13.79 16.22 -10.86
N VAL A 475 14.09 17.49 -11.09
CA VAL A 475 13.16 18.53 -11.54
C VAL A 475 13.76 19.13 -12.81
N ASN A 476 13.14 18.84 -13.95
CA ASN A 476 13.65 19.19 -15.28
C ASN A 476 12.78 20.29 -15.88
N PHE A 477 13.39 21.42 -16.28
CA PHE A 477 12.70 22.50 -16.96
C PHE A 477 12.97 22.46 -18.46
N ALA A 478 11.92 22.56 -19.27
CA ALA A 478 12.02 22.79 -20.71
C ALA A 478 11.75 24.27 -21.02
N LEU A 479 12.56 24.88 -21.88
CA LEU A 479 12.41 26.29 -22.28
C LEU A 479 11.73 26.44 -23.65
N THR A 480 11.07 27.57 -23.88
CA THR A 480 10.64 28.04 -25.20
C THR A 480 11.83 28.56 -26.02
N PRO A 481 11.68 28.77 -27.35
CA PRO A 481 12.72 29.41 -28.16
C PRO A 481 13.15 30.79 -27.64
N ASP A 482 12.25 31.50 -26.97
CA ASP A 482 12.48 32.84 -26.41
C ASP A 482 12.97 32.82 -24.95
N GLY A 483 13.27 31.63 -24.40
CA GLY A 483 13.87 31.49 -23.06
C GLY A 483 12.90 31.54 -21.88
N ALA A 484 11.58 31.48 -22.11
CA ALA A 484 10.60 31.30 -21.04
C ALA A 484 10.50 29.82 -20.66
N VAL A 485 10.18 29.52 -19.40
CA VAL A 485 9.87 28.13 -19.00
C VAL A 485 8.57 27.70 -19.70
N ARG A 486 8.60 26.53 -20.36
CA ARG A 486 7.43 25.91 -21.00
C ARG A 486 6.78 24.87 -20.10
N GLU A 487 7.61 24.00 -19.51
CA GLU A 487 7.17 22.82 -18.77
C GLU A 487 8.20 22.47 -17.70
N MET A 488 7.72 21.93 -16.59
CA MET A 488 8.49 21.26 -15.57
C MET A 488 8.07 19.79 -15.48
N ARG A 489 9.05 18.89 -15.43
CA ARG A 489 8.86 17.43 -15.24
C ARG A 489 9.61 16.96 -14.03
N MET A 490 9.14 15.89 -13.40
CA MET A 490 9.77 15.30 -12.23
C MET A 490 9.95 13.80 -12.38
N GLU A 491 11.00 13.25 -11.76
CA GLU A 491 11.29 11.82 -11.74
C GLU A 491 12.12 11.49 -10.50
N ALA A 492 11.80 10.41 -9.78
CA ALA A 492 12.57 10.00 -8.61
C ALA A 492 14.05 9.72 -8.95
N ILE A 493 14.98 10.09 -8.07
CA ILE A 493 16.42 9.87 -8.32
C ILE A 493 16.87 8.43 -8.04
N SER A 494 16.07 7.68 -7.26
CA SER A 494 16.40 6.34 -6.79
C SER A 494 15.33 5.33 -7.20
N PRO A 495 15.71 4.14 -7.68
CA PRO A 495 14.76 3.07 -7.96
C PRO A 495 14.14 2.45 -6.69
N LEU A 496 14.65 2.81 -5.50
CA LEU A 496 14.07 2.40 -4.21
C LEU A 496 12.92 3.31 -3.76
N THR A 497 12.68 4.41 -4.47
CA THR A 497 11.57 5.32 -4.16
C THR A 497 10.25 4.59 -4.35
N ASP A 498 9.34 4.73 -3.38
CA ASP A 498 8.01 4.12 -3.47
C ASP A 498 7.27 4.60 -4.72
N PHE A 499 6.64 3.67 -5.43
CA PHE A 499 5.97 3.96 -6.70
C PHE A 499 4.80 4.95 -6.56
N SER A 500 4.26 5.12 -5.36
CA SER A 500 3.19 6.07 -5.04
C SER A 500 3.66 7.53 -5.16
N PHE A 501 4.97 7.78 -5.20
CA PHE A 501 5.52 9.05 -5.65
C PHE A 501 5.58 9.07 -7.18
N ASP A 502 4.42 9.11 -7.82
CA ASP A 502 4.23 9.04 -9.27
C ASP A 502 4.60 10.34 -10.02
N PHE A 503 5.71 10.97 -9.62
CA PHE A 503 6.21 12.25 -10.15
C PHE A 503 6.33 12.28 -11.68
N GLN A 504 6.65 11.14 -12.30
CA GLN A 504 6.76 10.97 -13.75
C GLN A 504 5.45 11.18 -14.51
N ASP A 505 4.31 11.14 -13.81
CA ASP A 505 2.98 11.36 -14.38
C ASP A 505 2.56 12.84 -14.35
N LEU A 506 3.33 13.70 -13.68
CA LEU A 506 3.09 15.15 -13.62
C LEU A 506 3.51 15.86 -14.92
N VAL A 507 2.66 16.75 -15.40
CA VAL A 507 2.90 17.70 -16.50
C VAL A 507 2.67 19.11 -15.95
N LEU A 508 3.72 19.74 -15.44
CA LEU A 508 3.63 21.00 -14.72
C LEU A 508 3.89 22.18 -15.66
N THR A 509 2.86 22.96 -15.96
CA THR A 509 2.94 24.13 -16.86
C THR A 509 2.87 25.44 -16.06
N PRO A 510 3.65 26.48 -16.39
CA PRO A 510 3.57 27.76 -15.67
C PRO A 510 2.16 28.36 -15.75
N VAL A 511 1.65 28.80 -14.61
CA VAL A 511 0.40 29.58 -14.54
C VAL A 511 0.74 31.03 -14.90
N ALA A 512 0.01 31.61 -15.85
CA ALA A 512 0.16 33.03 -16.16
C ALA A 512 -0.05 33.86 -14.90
N ALA A 513 0.85 34.82 -14.64
CA ALA A 513 0.64 35.77 -13.55
C ALA A 513 -0.70 36.49 -13.81
N GLU A 514 -1.66 36.38 -12.88
CA GLU A 514 -2.86 37.21 -12.94
C GLU A 514 -2.39 38.66 -13.01
N GLN A 515 -2.70 39.35 -14.11
CA GLN A 515 -2.48 40.78 -14.14
C GLN A 515 -3.36 41.37 -13.03
N PRO A 516 -2.82 42.16 -12.09
CA PRO A 516 -3.64 42.82 -11.09
C PRO A 516 -4.66 43.66 -11.85
N GLY A 517 -5.92 43.26 -11.75
CA GLY A 517 -7.02 43.94 -12.44
C GLY A 517 -6.95 45.42 -12.13
N HIS A 518 -6.84 46.23 -13.18
CA HIS A 518 -7.14 47.65 -13.10
C HIS A 518 -8.57 47.77 -12.57
N THR A 519 -8.68 48.09 -11.28
CA THR A 519 -9.91 48.54 -10.63
C THR A 519 -10.03 50.04 -10.82
#